data_AF-A0A842LFQ0-F1
#
_entry.id   AF-A0A842LFQ0-F1
#
_cell.length_a   1.000
_cell.length_b   1.000
_cell.length_c   1.000
_cell.angle_alpha   90.00
_cell.angle_beta   90.00
_cell.angle_gamma   90.00
#
_symmetry.space_group_name_H-M   'P 1'
#
loop_
_entity.id
_entity.type
_entity.pdbx_description
1 polymer ?
#
loop_
_entity_poly.entity_id
_entity_poly.type
_entity_poly.pdbx_seq_one_letter_code
_entity_poly.pdbx_strand_id
1 'polypeptide(L)' 'MEIEKERCQFCGRQAKHFLFAAFVCDSEDCIEKARIERGGPGGHMKKKMKGEIIFEEIDKK' A
#
# COMPACT_ATOMS: atom_id res chain seq x y z
N MET A 1 18.17 4.91 1.18
CA MET A 1 17.25 4.07 1.95
C MET A 1 17.47 2.65 1.49
N GLU A 2 17.86 1.73 2.37
CA GLU A 2 18.18 0.34 2.02
C GLU A 2 16.99 -0.56 2.39
N ILE A 3 16.07 -0.77 1.45
CA ILE A 3 14.78 -1.45 1.68
C ILE A 3 15.00 -2.91 2.12
N GLU A 4 16.10 -3.52 1.67
CA GLU A 4 16.47 -4.91 1.95
C GLU A 4 16.88 -5.17 3.41
N LYS A 5 16.96 -4.14 4.27
CA LYS A 5 17.11 -4.31 5.72
C LYS A 5 15.79 -4.17 6.47
N GLU A 6 14.76 -3.67 5.80
CA GLU A 6 13.47 -3.37 6.39
C GLU A 6 12.50 -4.55 6.27
N ARG A 7 11.54 -4.62 7.18
CA ARG A 7 10.47 -5.62 7.15
C ARG A 7 9.16 -5.00 6.68
N CYS A 8 8.37 -5.79 5.96
CA CYS A 8 7.02 -5.45 5.58
C CYS A 8 6.19 -5.12 6.81
N GLN A 9 5.63 -3.91 6.86
CA GLN A 9 4.87 -3.42 8.01
C GLN A 9 3.52 -4.13 8.20
N PHE A 10 3.09 -4.95 7.23
CA PHE A 10 1.80 -5.66 7.25
C PHE A 10 1.91 -7.16 7.55
N CYS A 11 2.98 -7.83 7.09
CA CYS A 11 3.14 -9.28 7.30
C CYS A 11 4.49 -9.68 7.92
N GLY A 12 5.41 -8.74 8.14
CA GLY A 12 6.71 -9.01 8.77
C GLY A 12 7.76 -9.70 7.91
N ARG A 13 7.44 -10.09 6.66
CA ARG A 13 8.41 -10.61 5.67
C ARG A 13 9.40 -9.53 5.25
N GLN A 14 10.46 -9.92 4.55
CA GLN A 14 11.43 -8.98 3.95
C GLN A 14 10.72 -7.93 3.09
N ALA A 15 10.98 -6.65 3.32
CA ALA A 15 10.49 -5.59 2.45
C ALA A 15 11.24 -5.62 1.12
N LYS A 16 10.50 -5.43 0.04
CA LYS A 16 11.03 -5.30 -1.33
C LYS A 16 10.75 -3.93 -1.92
N HIS A 17 9.72 -3.25 -1.42
CA HIS A 17 9.28 -1.97 -1.93
C HIS A 17 9.00 -0.98 -0.79
N PHE A 18 9.15 0.30 -1.09
CA PHE A 18 8.66 1.40 -0.25
C PHE A 18 7.55 2.12 -1.01
N LEU A 19 6.29 1.80 -0.67
CA LEU A 19 5.09 2.29 -1.36
C LEU A 19 4.12 2.88 -0.33
N PHE A 20 3.38 3.92 -0.71
CA PHE A 20 2.40 4.57 0.18
C PHE A 20 3.01 5.01 1.53
N ALA A 21 4.28 5.42 1.51
CA ALA A 21 5.07 5.73 2.71
C ALA A 21 5.16 4.58 3.74
N ALA A 22 5.14 3.33 3.26
CA ALA A 22 5.29 2.11 4.05
C ALA A 22 6.25 1.12 3.40
N PHE A 23 7.00 0.38 4.22
CA PHE A 23 7.80 -0.75 3.74
C PHE A 23 6.88 -1.96 3.53
N VAL A 24 6.88 -2.52 2.32
CA VAL A 24 6.02 -3.65 1.93
C VAL A 24 6.80 -4.73 1.20
N CYS A 25 6.35 -5.97 1.32
CA CYS A 25 6.83 -7.07 0.48
C CYS A 25 6.16 -7.03 -0.91
N ASP A 26 6.44 -8.02 -1.75
CA ASP A 26 5.86 -8.20 -3.10
C ASP A 26 4.43 -8.75 -3.12
N SER A 27 3.85 -9.00 -1.95
CA SER A 27 2.48 -9.51 -1.86
C SER A 27 1.48 -8.41 -2.17
N GLU A 28 0.64 -8.61 -3.19
CA GLU A 28 -0.43 -7.68 -3.57
C GLU A 28 -1.33 -7.32 -2.38
N ASP A 29 -1.65 -8.30 -1.54
CA ASP A 29 -2.36 -8.12 -0.26
C ASP A 29 -1.74 -7.06 0.66
N CYS A 30 -0.40 -7.03 0.78
CA CYS A 30 0.30 -6.06 1.63
C CYS A 30 0.37 -4.68 0.98
N ILE A 31 0.48 -4.64 -0.35
CA ILE A 31 0.48 -3.39 -1.13
C ILE A 31 -0.90 -2.73 -1.06
N GLU A 32 -1.98 -3.49 -1.21
CA GLU A 32 -3.34 -2.98 -1.12
C GLU A 32 -3.67 -2.55 0.33
N LYS A 33 -3.23 -3.32 1.35
CA LYS A 33 -3.32 -2.87 2.75
C LYS A 33 -2.58 -1.57 2.99
N ALA A 34 -1.40 -1.38 2.39
CA ALA A 34 -0.65 -0.13 2.47
C ALA A 34 -1.39 1.03 1.80
N ARG A 35 -1.97 0.81 0.62
CA ARG A 35 -2.82 1.78 -0.07
C ARG A 35 -4.04 2.17 0.76
N ILE A 36 -4.78 1.19 1.26
CA ILE A 36 -5.97 1.43 2.09
C ILE A 36 -5.57 2.12 3.39
N GLU A 37 -4.48 1.70 4.05
CA GLU A 37 -4.09 2.23 5.35
C GLU A 37 -3.40 3.60 5.31
N ARG A 38 -2.60 3.87 4.28
CA ARG A 38 -1.81 5.11 4.21
C ARG A 38 -2.41 6.11 3.23
N GLY A 39 -3.29 5.67 2.32
CA GLY A 39 -3.94 6.50 1.31
C GLY A 39 -3.17 6.48 -0.01
N GLY A 40 -3.21 7.59 -0.75
CA GLY A 40 -2.62 7.70 -2.08
C GLY A 40 -1.09 7.51 -2.11
N PRO A 41 -0.46 7.53 -3.31
CA PRO A 41 0.94 7.14 -3.54
C PRO A 41 2.00 7.87 -2.67
N GLY A 42 1.67 9.00 -2.05
CA GLY A 42 2.52 9.69 -1.08
C GLY A 42 2.31 9.32 0.40
N GLY A 43 1.47 8.32 0.73
CA GLY A 43 1.12 8.01 2.12
C GLY A 43 0.23 9.06 2.80
N HIS A 44 -0.44 9.89 1.99
CA HIS A 44 -1.40 10.87 2.44
C HIS A 44 -2.82 10.43 2.04
N MET A 45 -3.74 10.49 3.00
CA MET A 45 -5.22 10.46 2.86
C MET A 45 -6.01 9.20 3.30
N LYS A 46 -5.65 8.47 4.35
CA LYS A 46 -6.69 7.64 5.02
C LYS A 46 -7.77 8.49 5.72
N LYS A 47 -7.47 9.75 6.10
CA LYS A 47 -8.43 10.66 6.75
C LYS A 47 -9.36 11.43 5.81
N LYS A 48 -9.26 11.28 4.48
CA LYS A 48 -10.23 11.88 3.53
C LYS A 48 -11.19 10.86 2.89
N MET A 49 -10.95 9.56 3.05
CA MET A 49 -11.77 8.47 2.51
C MET A 49 -12.79 7.96 3.54
N LYS A 50 -13.47 8.88 4.23
CA LYS A 50 -14.71 8.55 4.97
C LYS A 50 -15.86 9.20 4.22
N GLY A 51 -16.21 8.58 3.09
CA GLY A 51 -17.33 8.99 2.23
C GLY A 51 -17.04 8.66 0.77
N GLU A 52 -17.45 7.45 0.35
CA GLU A 52 -17.71 7.07 -1.05
C GLU A 52 -16.45 6.99 -1.95
N ILE A 53 -16.13 5.96 -2.75
CA ILE A 53 -16.92 5.09 -3.62
C ILE A 53 -16.10 3.80 -3.82
N ILE A 54 -16.83 2.70 -3.99
CA ILE A 54 -16.42 1.34 -4.32
C ILE A 54 -15.78 1.22 -5.71
N PHE A 55 -14.84 0.28 -5.83
CA PHE A 55 -14.21 -0.30 -7.02
C PHE A 55 -14.70 0.20 -8.39
N GLU A 56 -13.81 0.86 -9.16
CA GLU A 56 -13.96 0.89 -10.62
C GLU A 56 -13.25 -0.32 -11.23
N GLU A 57 -14.07 -1.03 -11.99
CA GLU A 57 -13.91 -2.34 -12.57
C GLU A 57 -13.26 -2.24 -13.96
N ILE A 58 -12.31 -3.17 -14.21
CA ILE A 58 -11.98 -3.81 -15.49
C ILE A 58 -11.44 -2.94 -16.64
N ASP A 59 -10.12 -3.06 -16.86
CA ASP A 59 -9.48 -2.83 -18.15
C ASP A 59 -10.02 -3.87 -19.16
N LYS A 60 -10.99 -3.48 -19.98
CA LYS A 60 -11.37 -4.19 -21.22
C LYS A 60 -10.99 -3.29 -22.39
N LYS A 61 -9.97 -3.70 -23.13
CA LYS A 61 -9.69 -3.21 -24.48
C LYS A 61 -9.90 -4.34 -25.48
#